data_AF-A0A6I9MUC5-F1
#
_entry.id   AF-A0A6I9MUC5-F1
#
_cell.length_a   1.000
_cell.length_b   1.000
_cell.length_c   1.000
_cell.angle_alpha   90.00
_cell.angle_beta   90.00
_cell.angle_gamma   90.00
#
_symmetry.space_group_name_H-M   'P 1'
#
loop_
_entity.id
_entity.type
_entity.pdbx_description
1 polymer ?
#
loop_
_entity_poly.entity_id
_entity_poly.type
_entity_poly.pdbx_seq_one_letter_code
_entity_poly.pdbx_strand_id
1 'polypeptide(L)'
;MSFRTIVPWRTFRQALHEFHPISSGLEAMALKSTIDLTCNDYISVFEFDIFTRLFQPWSSLLRNWNSLAVTHPGYMAFLTYDEVKARLHRFIHKPGSYIFRLSCTRLGQWAIGYVTADGNILQTIPHNKPLFQALIDGYREGFYLFPDGRAQNPDLTGLCEPSPQDHIKVTQEQYELYCEMGSTFQLCKICAENDKDVKIEPCRHLMCTSCLTAWQ
;
A
#
# COMPACT_ATOMS: atom_id res chain seq x y z
N MET A 1 11.96 12.23 29.91
CA MET A 1 11.11 11.77 28.80
C MET A 1 11.52 10.34 28.47
N SER A 2 10.60 9.38 28.48
CA SER A 2 10.88 8.01 28.07
C SER A 2 10.68 7.92 26.55
N PHE A 3 11.74 7.59 25.81
CA PHE A 3 11.65 7.35 24.37
C PHE A 3 11.07 5.95 24.14
N ARG A 4 9.89 5.88 23.53
CA ARG A 4 9.26 4.60 23.18
C ARG A 4 9.76 4.16 21.81
N THR A 5 10.45 3.04 21.75
CA THR A 5 10.91 2.44 20.48
C THR A 5 9.78 1.72 19.74
N ILE A 6 8.74 1.29 20.46
CA ILE A 6 7.61 0.53 19.93
C ILE A 6 6.35 0.86 20.74
N VAL A 7 5.19 0.92 20.07
CA VAL A 7 3.90 1.21 20.70
C VAL A 7 2.80 0.28 20.16
N PRO A 8 1.78 -0.08 20.96
CA PRO A 8 0.65 -0.86 20.46
C PRO A 8 -0.09 -0.13 19.33
N TRP A 9 -0.58 -0.85 18.32
CA TRP A 9 -1.33 -0.31 17.18
C TRP A 9 -2.45 0.65 17.62
N ARG A 10 -3.23 0.28 18.63
CA ARG A 10 -4.31 1.13 19.17
C ARG A 10 -3.80 2.50 19.62
N THR A 11 -2.64 2.55 20.29
CA THR A 11 -2.03 3.80 20.76
C THR A 11 -1.51 4.61 19.56
N PHE A 12 -0.84 3.95 18.63
CA PHE A 12 -0.33 4.58 17.41
C PHE A 12 -1.45 5.20 16.58
N ARG A 13 -2.52 4.44 16.32
CA ARG A 13 -3.71 4.89 15.56
C ARG A 13 -4.33 6.13 16.17
N GLN A 14 -4.51 6.17 17.50
CA GLN A 14 -5.09 7.33 18.18
C GLN A 14 -4.20 8.56 18.02
N ALA A 15 -2.90 8.43 18.24
CA ALA A 15 -1.96 9.53 18.09
C ALA A 15 -1.86 10.03 16.64
N LEU A 16 -1.85 9.12 15.66
CA LEU A 16 -1.82 9.49 14.26
C LEU A 16 -3.10 10.22 13.82
N HIS A 17 -4.27 9.78 14.31
CA HIS A 17 -5.57 10.37 13.98
C HIS A 17 -5.66 11.87 14.33
N GLU A 18 -4.95 12.31 15.38
CA GLU A 18 -4.89 13.74 15.78
C GLU A 18 -4.28 14.64 14.70
N PHE A 19 -3.41 14.10 13.85
CA PHE A 19 -2.73 14.85 12.77
C PHE A 19 -3.23 14.47 11.38
N HIS A 20 -3.61 13.20 11.21
CA HIS A 20 -4.05 12.61 9.96
C HIS A 20 -5.35 11.85 10.21
N PRO A 21 -6.51 12.49 9.98
CA PRO A 21 -7.80 11.86 10.24
C PRO A 21 -7.95 10.53 9.50
N ILE A 22 -8.33 9.50 10.26
CA ILE A 22 -8.63 8.15 9.77
C ILE A 22 -10.16 8.02 9.77
N SER A 23 -10.74 7.83 8.60
CA SER A 23 -12.16 8.03 8.31
C SER A 23 -13.03 6.81 8.68
N SER A 24 -12.45 5.61 8.68
CA SER A 24 -13.20 4.37 8.92
C SER A 24 -12.36 3.26 9.57
N GLY A 25 -13.04 2.22 10.06
CA GLY A 25 -12.38 1.02 10.56
C GLY A 25 -11.61 0.28 9.47
N LEU A 26 -12.17 0.19 8.26
CA LEU A 26 -11.50 -0.43 7.11
C LEU A 26 -10.23 0.31 6.71
N GLU A 27 -10.28 1.65 6.67
CA GLU A 27 -9.09 2.48 6.43
C GLU A 27 -8.02 2.22 7.50
N ALA A 28 -8.42 2.11 8.77
CA ALA A 28 -7.48 1.80 9.85
C ALA A 28 -6.82 0.42 9.65
N MET A 29 -7.57 -0.60 9.21
CA MET A 29 -7.02 -1.94 8.98
C MET A 29 -6.10 -1.99 7.75
N ALA A 30 -6.48 -1.34 6.66
CA ALA A 30 -5.63 -1.18 5.48
C ALA A 30 -4.35 -0.42 5.82
N LEU A 31 -4.45 0.61 6.66
CA LEU A 31 -3.29 1.36 7.13
C LEU A 31 -2.39 0.45 7.98
N LYS A 32 -2.96 -0.30 8.93
CA LYS A 32 -2.25 -1.27 9.77
C LYS A 32 -1.47 -2.26 8.92
N SER A 33 -2.12 -2.91 7.94
CA SER A 33 -1.48 -3.90 7.07
C SER A 33 -0.36 -3.33 6.20
N THR A 34 -0.31 -2.00 6.05
CA THR A 34 0.78 -1.31 5.33
C THR A 34 1.96 -1.00 6.24
N ILE A 35 1.71 -0.55 7.48
CA ILE A 35 2.76 -0.06 8.39
C ILE A 35 3.30 -1.14 9.33
N ASP A 36 2.48 -2.10 9.76
CA ASP A 36 2.86 -3.23 10.61
C ASP A 36 3.58 -4.29 9.77
N LEU A 37 4.84 -4.02 9.41
CA LEU A 37 5.65 -4.90 8.56
C LEU A 37 5.97 -6.23 9.25
N THR A 38 5.99 -6.23 10.58
CA THR A 38 6.27 -7.43 11.40
C THR A 38 5.02 -8.20 11.79
N CYS A 39 3.83 -7.69 11.44
CA CYS A 39 2.52 -8.29 11.69
C CYS A 39 2.31 -8.69 13.16
N ASN A 40 2.68 -7.81 14.10
CA ASN A 40 2.67 -8.15 15.53
C ASN A 40 1.76 -7.27 16.40
N ASP A 41 0.91 -6.43 15.80
CA ASP A 41 0.02 -5.47 16.49
C ASP A 41 0.75 -4.30 17.18
N TYR A 42 2.03 -4.11 16.90
CA TYR A 42 2.81 -2.98 17.38
C TYR A 42 3.47 -2.23 16.23
N ILE A 43 3.63 -0.92 16.40
CA ILE A 43 4.36 -0.08 15.46
C ILE A 43 5.66 0.37 16.12
N SER A 44 6.78 -0.06 15.56
CA SER A 44 8.11 0.40 15.92
C SER A 44 8.44 1.75 15.28
N VAL A 45 9.38 2.48 15.87
CA VAL A 45 9.94 3.70 15.26
C VAL A 45 10.54 3.42 13.88
N PHE A 46 11.03 2.20 13.66
CA PHE A 46 11.58 1.76 12.39
C PHE A 46 10.50 1.57 11.31
N GLU A 47 9.40 0.90 11.63
CA GLU A 47 8.23 0.78 10.73
C GLU A 47 7.65 2.15 10.40
N PHE A 48 7.59 3.03 11.38
CA PHE A 48 7.12 4.40 11.19
C PHE A 48 8.06 5.24 10.30
N ASP A 49 9.38 5.13 10.46
CA ASP A 49 10.35 5.76 9.55
C ASP A 49 10.16 5.30 8.10
N ILE A 50 10.04 3.98 7.89
CA ILE A 50 9.82 3.41 6.57
C ILE A 50 8.53 3.96 5.96
N PHE A 51 7.42 3.90 6.70
CA PHE A 51 6.12 4.34 6.21
C PHE A 51 6.11 5.83 5.83
N THR A 52 6.65 6.69 6.70
CA THR A 52 6.69 8.14 6.46
C THR A 52 7.61 8.51 5.29
N ARG A 53 8.69 7.78 5.06
CA ARG A 53 9.56 7.97 3.88
C ARG A 53 8.90 7.51 2.58
N LEU A 54 8.15 6.41 2.61
CA LEU A 54 7.44 5.89 1.44
C LEU A 54 6.32 6.84 0.99
N PHE A 55 5.52 7.35 1.93
CA PHE A 55 4.32 8.15 1.64
C PHE A 55 4.49 9.65 1.92
N GLN A 56 5.73 10.13 1.89
CA GLN A 56 6.08 11.54 2.03
C GLN A 56 5.37 12.45 0.98
N PRO A 57 5.15 13.74 1.28
CA PRO A 57 5.48 14.45 2.52
C PRO A 57 4.50 14.17 3.67
N TRP A 58 4.93 14.43 4.91
CA TRP A 58 4.12 14.25 6.11
C TRP A 58 2.80 15.01 6.04
N SER A 59 2.77 16.22 5.49
CA SER A 59 1.57 17.06 5.41
C SER A 59 0.40 16.42 4.67
N SER A 60 0.65 15.45 3.80
CA SER A 60 -0.39 14.74 3.03
C SER A 60 -0.26 13.21 3.15
N LEU A 61 0.32 12.71 4.25
CA LEU A 61 0.72 11.31 4.43
C LEU A 61 -0.36 10.30 4.03
N LEU A 62 -1.55 10.36 4.63
CA LEU A 62 -2.63 9.40 4.34
C LEU A 62 -3.25 9.62 2.96
N ARG A 63 -3.25 10.86 2.45
CA ARG A 63 -3.69 11.13 1.07
C ARG A 63 -2.76 10.45 0.07
N ASN A 64 -1.45 10.58 0.26
CA ASN A 64 -0.44 9.97 -0.59
C ASN A 64 -0.54 8.44 -0.50
N TRP A 65 -0.68 7.88 0.71
CA TRP A 65 -0.89 6.44 0.89
C TRP A 65 -2.14 5.93 0.18
N ASN A 66 -3.28 6.61 0.32
CA ASN A 66 -4.52 6.23 -0.38
C ASN A 66 -4.38 6.30 -1.91
N SER A 67 -3.76 7.36 -2.44
CA SER A 67 -3.52 7.52 -3.88
C SER A 67 -2.54 6.52 -4.46
N LEU A 68 -1.49 6.17 -3.70
CA LEU A 68 -0.35 5.41 -4.23
C LEU A 68 -0.47 3.92 -3.92
N ALA A 69 -1.01 3.51 -2.78
CA ALA A 69 -1.08 2.12 -2.39
C ALA A 69 -2.50 1.55 -2.51
N VAL A 70 -3.51 2.26 -2.00
CA VAL A 70 -4.87 1.72 -1.90
C VAL A 70 -5.58 1.71 -3.25
N THR A 71 -5.48 2.82 -3.99
CA THR A 71 -6.26 3.03 -5.22
C THR A 71 -5.46 2.86 -6.50
N HIS A 72 -4.12 2.90 -6.44
CA HIS A 72 -3.29 2.88 -7.64
C HIS A 72 -3.18 1.46 -8.23
N PRO A 73 -3.60 1.22 -9.48
CA PRO A 73 -3.54 -0.11 -10.09
C PRO A 73 -2.11 -0.58 -10.37
N GLY A 74 -1.14 0.34 -10.43
CA GLY A 74 0.27 0.03 -10.59
C GLY A 74 0.97 -0.41 -9.30
N TYR A 75 0.35 -0.25 -8.13
CA TYR A 75 0.94 -0.70 -6.88
C TYR A 75 0.84 -2.22 -6.73
N MET A 76 1.96 -2.84 -6.36
CA MET A 76 2.03 -4.27 -6.09
C MET A 76 2.68 -4.48 -4.72
N ALA A 77 1.88 -4.92 -3.76
CA ALA A 77 2.37 -5.30 -2.44
C ALA A 77 3.26 -6.54 -2.52
N PHE A 78 4.32 -6.59 -1.70
CA PHE A 78 5.16 -7.78 -1.47
C PHE A 78 5.77 -8.49 -2.69
N LEU A 79 5.97 -7.79 -3.82
CA LEU A 79 6.68 -8.38 -4.97
C LEU A 79 8.20 -8.30 -4.84
N THR A 80 8.88 -9.32 -5.36
CA THR A 80 10.32 -9.36 -5.56
C THR A 80 10.73 -8.77 -6.93
N TYR A 81 12.03 -8.66 -7.17
CA TYR A 81 12.55 -8.22 -8.47
C TYR A 81 12.12 -9.16 -9.61
N ASP A 82 12.19 -10.46 -9.38
CA ASP A 82 11.89 -11.47 -10.40
C ASP A 82 10.39 -11.54 -10.70
N GLU A 83 9.53 -11.40 -9.68
CA GLU A 83 8.09 -11.38 -9.89
C GLU A 83 7.62 -10.13 -10.65
N VAL A 84 8.27 -8.97 -10.43
CA VAL A 84 8.03 -7.77 -11.25
C VAL A 84 8.35 -8.05 -12.71
N LYS A 85 9.49 -8.69 -12.99
CA LYS A 85 9.90 -9.06 -14.34
C LYS A 85 8.90 -10.04 -14.98
N ALA A 86 8.51 -11.08 -14.25
CA ALA A 86 7.53 -12.06 -14.73
C ALA A 86 6.16 -11.41 -15.03
N ARG A 87 5.69 -10.49 -14.16
CA ARG A 87 4.43 -9.78 -14.34
C ARG A 87 4.46 -8.88 -15.58
N LEU A 88 5.50 -8.06 -15.72
CA LEU A 88 5.63 -7.13 -16.85
C LEU A 88 5.92 -7.83 -18.19
N HIS A 89 6.44 -9.05 -18.18
CA HIS A 89 6.64 -9.83 -19.39
C HIS A 89 5.32 -10.08 -20.15
N ARG A 90 4.18 -10.10 -19.45
CA ARG A 90 2.84 -10.19 -20.06
C ARG A 90 2.50 -8.97 -20.92
N PHE A 91 3.19 -7.86 -20.71
CA PHE A 91 2.99 -6.57 -21.37
C PHE A 91 4.20 -6.15 -22.19
N ILE A 92 5.09 -7.09 -22.55
CA ILE A 92 6.36 -6.79 -23.24
C ILE A 92 6.15 -6.07 -24.59
N HIS A 93 5.01 -6.32 -25.25
CA HIS A 93 4.62 -5.66 -26.51
C HIS A 93 3.82 -4.37 -26.29
N LYS A 94 3.73 -3.89 -25.05
CA LYS A 94 3.06 -2.65 -24.67
C LYS A 94 4.03 -1.74 -23.91
N PRO A 95 4.96 -1.06 -24.62
CA PRO A 95 5.87 -0.10 -24.02
C PRO A 95 5.17 0.92 -23.14
N GLY A 96 5.79 1.33 -22.05
CA GLY A 96 5.21 2.21 -21.04
C GLY A 96 4.35 1.48 -19.99
N SER A 97 4.19 0.16 -20.08
CA SER A 97 3.56 -0.63 -19.01
C SER A 97 4.45 -0.68 -17.79
N TYR A 98 3.91 -0.38 -16.62
CA TYR A 98 4.71 -0.24 -15.40
C TYR A 98 3.97 -0.72 -14.16
N ILE A 99 4.73 -1.10 -13.13
CA ILE A 99 4.27 -1.38 -11.78
C ILE A 99 5.30 -0.87 -10.79
N PHE A 100 4.91 -0.64 -9.55
CA PHE A 100 5.83 -0.25 -8.48
C PHE A 100 5.51 -0.94 -7.17
N ARG A 101 6.52 -1.02 -6.32
CA ARG A 101 6.52 -1.77 -5.07
C ARG A 101 7.52 -1.19 -4.08
N LEU A 102 7.47 -1.68 -2.85
CA LEU A 102 8.52 -1.42 -1.86
C LEU A 102 9.82 -2.12 -2.29
N SER A 103 10.96 -1.47 -2.05
CA SER A 103 12.28 -2.07 -2.26
C SER A 103 12.67 -2.97 -1.08
N CYS A 104 12.90 -4.25 -1.35
CA CYS A 104 13.31 -5.24 -0.34
C CYS A 104 14.74 -5.05 0.15
N THR A 105 15.63 -4.46 -0.67
CA THR A 105 17.05 -4.24 -0.33
C THR A 105 17.32 -2.84 0.20
N ARG A 106 16.38 -1.91 0.03
CA ARG A 106 16.46 -0.52 0.51
C ARG A 106 15.13 -0.10 1.11
N LEU A 107 14.87 -0.53 2.34
CA LEU A 107 13.62 -0.22 3.05
C LEU A 107 13.39 1.29 3.14
N GLY A 108 12.12 1.70 2.98
CA GLY A 108 11.74 3.11 2.88
C GLY A 108 12.02 3.74 1.51
N GLN A 109 12.29 2.93 0.47
CA GLN A 109 12.39 3.37 -0.92
C GLN A 109 11.47 2.54 -1.82
N TRP A 110 11.07 3.15 -2.93
CA TRP A 110 10.26 2.51 -3.97
C TRP A 110 11.13 1.89 -5.05
N ALA A 111 10.63 0.84 -5.69
CA ALA A 111 11.16 0.29 -6.92
C ALA A 111 10.06 0.31 -7.99
N ILE A 112 10.36 0.85 -9.17
CA ILE A 112 9.44 0.95 -10.30
C ILE A 112 9.99 0.08 -11.43
N GLY A 113 9.21 -0.92 -11.85
CA GLY A 113 9.46 -1.71 -13.05
C GLY A 113 8.66 -1.18 -14.23
N TYR A 114 9.26 -1.12 -15.41
CA TYR A 114 8.56 -0.67 -16.61
C TYR A 114 9.10 -1.35 -17.89
N VAL A 115 8.24 -1.39 -18.90
CA VAL A 115 8.55 -1.89 -20.25
C VAL A 115 9.02 -0.72 -21.11
N THR A 116 10.21 -0.83 -21.68
CA THR A 116 10.83 0.19 -22.53
C THR A 116 10.33 0.12 -23.98
N ALA A 117 10.65 1.13 -24.79
CA ALA A 117 10.25 1.20 -26.20
C ALA A 117 10.81 0.06 -27.06
N ASP A 118 11.99 -0.45 -26.72
CA ASP A 118 12.65 -1.59 -27.32
C ASP A 118 12.17 -2.96 -26.78
N GLY A 119 11.15 -2.98 -25.91
CA GLY A 119 10.56 -4.21 -25.39
C GLY A 119 11.42 -4.90 -24.34
N ASN A 120 12.23 -4.14 -23.59
CA ASN A 120 12.97 -4.63 -22.43
C ASN A 120 12.23 -4.26 -21.13
N ILE A 121 12.54 -4.97 -20.04
CA ILE A 121 11.99 -4.66 -18.70
C ILE A 121 13.14 -4.13 -17.84
N LEU A 122 13.00 -2.90 -17.37
CA LEU A 122 13.94 -2.26 -16.46
C LEU A 122 13.27 -1.98 -15.12
N GLN A 123 14.07 -1.96 -14.05
CA GLN A 123 13.64 -1.55 -12.71
C GLN A 123 14.55 -0.44 -12.19
N THR A 124 13.95 0.60 -11.60
CA THR A 124 14.65 1.78 -11.08
C THR A 124 14.18 2.10 -9.67
N ILE A 125 15.02 2.78 -8.90
CA ILE A 125 14.69 3.31 -7.57
C ILE A 125 14.74 4.83 -7.67
N PRO A 126 13.61 5.54 -7.51
CA PRO A 126 13.61 7.00 -7.50
C PRO A 126 14.50 7.55 -6.38
N HIS A 127 15.35 8.52 -6.71
CA HIS A 127 16.25 9.18 -5.76
C HIS A 127 15.79 10.61 -5.47
N ASN A 128 15.80 10.98 -4.19
CA ASN A 128 15.56 12.35 -3.70
C ASN A 128 14.26 13.01 -4.20
N LYS A 129 13.21 12.22 -4.48
CA LYS A 129 11.87 12.73 -4.81
C LYS A 129 10.77 11.81 -4.28
N PRO A 130 9.58 12.35 -3.93
CA PRO A 130 8.41 11.55 -3.61
C PRO A 130 7.97 10.66 -4.80
N LEU A 131 7.35 9.53 -4.52
CA LEU A 131 6.93 8.57 -5.56
C LEU A 131 5.96 9.21 -6.56
N PHE A 132 4.95 9.95 -6.10
CA PHE A 132 3.98 10.58 -7.00
C PHE A 132 4.66 11.50 -8.01
N GLN A 133 5.70 12.24 -7.61
CA GLN A 133 6.43 13.11 -8.52
C GLN A 133 7.23 12.29 -9.54
N ALA A 134 7.87 11.19 -9.11
CA ALA A 134 8.54 10.27 -10.03
C ALA A 134 7.57 9.67 -11.07
N LEU A 135 6.34 9.34 -10.64
CA LEU A 135 5.30 8.80 -11.52
C LEU A 135 4.78 9.86 -12.51
N ILE A 136 4.57 11.10 -12.06
CA ILE A 136 4.15 12.22 -12.92
C ILE A 136 5.24 12.53 -13.96
N ASP A 137 6.50 12.63 -13.53
CA ASP A 137 7.63 12.90 -14.42
C ASP A 137 7.75 11.79 -15.47
N GLY A 138 7.74 10.52 -15.04
CA GLY A 138 7.84 9.39 -15.95
C GLY A 138 6.62 9.20 -16.85
N TYR A 139 5.42 9.64 -16.46
CA TYR A 139 4.27 9.73 -17.36
C TYR A 139 4.51 10.78 -18.45
N ARG A 140 4.97 11.98 -18.08
CA ARG A 140 5.28 13.07 -19.03
C ARG A 140 6.39 12.70 -20.01
N GLU A 141 7.37 11.93 -19.56
CA GLU A 141 8.48 11.42 -20.37
C GLU A 141 8.10 10.18 -21.21
N GLY A 142 6.91 9.60 -21.00
CA GLY A 142 6.42 8.45 -21.77
C GLY A 142 6.84 7.08 -21.23
N PHE A 143 7.47 7.00 -20.06
CA PHE A 143 7.93 5.75 -19.44
C PHE A 143 6.83 5.03 -18.62
N TYR A 144 5.96 5.77 -17.94
CA TYR A 144 4.98 5.22 -16.99
C TYR A 144 3.55 5.52 -17.44
N LEU A 145 3.10 4.83 -18.48
CA LEU A 145 1.83 5.10 -19.17
C LEU A 145 0.71 4.14 -18.76
N PHE A 146 1.02 2.85 -18.61
CA PHE A 146 0.01 1.81 -18.45
C PHE A 146 0.22 1.07 -17.12
N PRO A 147 -0.38 1.55 -16.01
CA PRO A 147 -0.19 0.93 -14.71
C PRO A 147 -0.78 -0.48 -14.72
N ASP A 148 0.07 -1.47 -14.46
CA ASP A 148 -0.26 -2.88 -14.58
C ASP A 148 -0.88 -3.23 -15.96
N GLY A 149 -0.40 -2.58 -17.01
CA GLY A 149 -0.88 -2.76 -18.38
C GLY A 149 -2.26 -2.14 -18.66
N ARG A 150 -2.90 -1.48 -17.69
CA ARG A 150 -4.22 -0.84 -17.88
C ARG A 150 -4.13 0.42 -18.74
N ALA A 151 -5.18 0.73 -19.50
CA ALA A 151 -5.20 1.89 -20.40
C ALA A 151 -5.35 3.22 -19.66
N GLN A 152 -6.02 3.21 -18.50
CA GLN A 152 -6.23 4.41 -17.69
C GLN A 152 -5.13 4.54 -16.64
N ASN A 153 -4.38 5.64 -16.71
CA ASN A 153 -3.41 6.01 -15.70
C ASN A 153 -4.03 7.01 -14.72
N PRO A 154 -3.98 6.78 -13.39
CA PRO A 154 -4.46 7.76 -12.43
C PRO A 154 -3.71 9.09 -12.54
N ASP A 155 -4.45 10.20 -12.43
CA ASP A 155 -3.84 11.52 -12.31
C ASP A 155 -3.41 11.75 -10.85
N LEU A 156 -2.11 11.94 -10.65
CA LEU A 156 -1.50 12.19 -9.34
C LEU A 156 -1.13 13.67 -9.14
N THR A 157 -1.37 14.55 -10.10
CA THR A 157 -0.96 15.97 -10.03
C THR A 157 -1.59 16.71 -8.86
N GLY A 158 -2.80 16.33 -8.44
CA GLY A 158 -3.45 16.86 -7.24
C GLY A 158 -2.67 16.59 -5.94
N LEU A 159 -1.71 15.66 -5.93
CA LEU A 159 -0.83 15.43 -4.79
C LEU A 159 0.24 16.51 -4.61
N CYS A 160 0.55 17.27 -5.66
CA CYS A 160 1.54 18.35 -5.62
C CYS A 160 1.03 19.59 -4.88
N GLU A 161 -0.28 19.79 -4.81
CA GLU A 161 -0.87 20.97 -4.18
C GLU A 161 -1.10 20.76 -2.67
N PRO A 162 -0.75 21.76 -1.83
CA PRO A 162 -1.10 21.77 -0.43
C PRO A 162 -2.59 22.15 -0.28
N SER A 163 -3.51 21.29 -0.70
CA SER A 163 -4.93 21.53 -0.45
C SER A 163 -5.26 21.16 1.01
N PRO A 164 -5.86 22.04 1.81
CA PRO A 164 -6.43 21.66 3.07
C PRO A 164 -7.69 20.83 2.79
N GLN A 165 -7.69 19.56 3.19
CA GLN A 165 -8.90 18.75 3.41
C GLN A 165 -9.64 18.12 2.22
N ASP A 166 -9.04 17.94 1.04
CA ASP A 166 -9.59 16.98 0.08
C ASP A 166 -9.08 15.56 0.40
N HIS A 167 -9.79 14.89 1.33
CA HIS A 167 -9.68 13.45 1.48
C HIS A 167 -10.21 12.81 0.19
N ILE A 168 -9.35 12.04 -0.48
CA ILE A 168 -9.78 11.22 -1.61
C ILE A 168 -10.86 10.27 -1.10
N LYS A 169 -12.03 10.30 -1.74
CA LYS A 169 -13.11 9.37 -1.42
C LYS A 169 -12.71 7.98 -1.89
N VAL A 170 -12.15 7.20 -0.98
CA VAL A 170 -11.88 5.77 -1.17
C VAL A 170 -13.10 4.99 -0.72
N THR A 171 -13.60 4.09 -1.58
CA THR A 171 -14.77 3.27 -1.26
C THR A 171 -14.41 2.12 -0.33
N GLN A 172 -15.41 1.56 0.35
CA GLN A 172 -15.23 0.40 1.20
C GLN A 172 -14.67 -0.80 0.42
N GLU A 173 -15.15 -1.05 -0.79
CA GLU A 173 -14.69 -2.15 -1.65
C GLU A 173 -13.20 -2.00 -2.03
N GLN A 174 -12.72 -0.76 -2.18
CA GLN A 174 -11.30 -0.50 -2.48
C GLN A 174 -10.40 -0.85 -1.29
N TYR A 175 -10.84 -0.55 -0.06
CA TYR A 175 -10.09 -0.97 1.14
C TYR A 175 -10.12 -2.48 1.33
N GLU A 176 -11.26 -3.13 1.08
CA GLU A 176 -11.38 -4.60 1.16
C GLU A 176 -10.42 -5.28 0.17
N LEU A 177 -10.41 -4.84 -1.10
CA LEU A 177 -9.49 -5.35 -2.11
C LEU A 177 -8.02 -5.11 -1.72
N TYR A 178 -7.69 -3.94 -1.16
CA TYR A 178 -6.34 -3.65 -0.69
C TYR A 178 -5.91 -4.57 0.46
N CYS A 179 -6.78 -4.77 1.44
CA CYS A 179 -6.55 -5.70 2.54
C CYS A 179 -6.36 -7.13 2.02
N GLU A 180 -7.03 -7.55 0.94
CA GLU A 180 -6.80 -8.85 0.31
C GLU A 180 -5.42 -8.96 -0.35
N MET A 181 -4.90 -7.88 -0.95
CA MET A 181 -3.57 -7.85 -1.57
C MET A 181 -2.44 -7.99 -0.54
N GLY A 182 -2.64 -7.50 0.68
CA GLY A 182 -1.66 -7.57 1.78
C GLY A 182 -1.97 -8.61 2.86
N SER A 183 -3.15 -9.25 2.83
CA SER A 183 -3.55 -10.23 3.82
C SER A 183 -2.63 -11.43 3.73
N THR A 184 -1.82 -11.61 4.78
CA THR A 184 -1.25 -12.91 5.09
C THR A 184 -2.41 -13.91 5.16
N PHE A 185 -2.15 -15.12 4.66
CA PHE A 185 -3.11 -16.23 4.68
C PHE A 185 -3.75 -16.47 6.08
N GLN A 186 -3.08 -16.00 7.14
CA GLN A 186 -3.41 -16.22 8.54
C GLN A 186 -4.55 -15.33 9.08
N LEU A 187 -4.78 -14.11 8.59
CA LEU A 187 -5.80 -13.22 9.15
C LEU A 187 -7.24 -13.61 8.76
N CYS A 188 -8.17 -13.43 9.69
CA CYS A 188 -9.61 -13.65 9.54
C CYS A 188 -10.18 -12.70 8.49
N LYS A 189 -10.93 -13.22 7.52
CA LYS A 189 -11.51 -12.41 6.43
C LYS A 189 -12.74 -11.60 6.84
N ILE A 190 -13.30 -11.84 8.02
CA ILE A 190 -14.45 -11.08 8.53
C ILE A 190 -13.98 -9.79 9.19
N CYS A 191 -13.12 -9.89 10.22
CA CYS A 191 -12.62 -8.71 10.90
C CYS A 191 -11.35 -8.15 10.31
N ALA A 192 -10.63 -8.87 9.44
CA ALA A 192 -9.30 -8.47 8.92
C ALA A 192 -8.28 -8.05 10.00
N GLU A 193 -8.50 -8.45 11.25
CA GLU A 193 -7.74 -8.01 12.42
C GLU A 193 -7.13 -9.18 13.20
N ASN A 194 -7.94 -10.18 13.52
CA ASN A 194 -7.51 -11.35 14.30
C ASN A 194 -7.05 -12.49 13.39
N ASP A 195 -6.16 -13.35 13.89
CA ASP A 195 -5.81 -14.60 13.22
C ASP A 195 -7.00 -15.55 13.10
N LYS A 196 -6.99 -16.36 12.03
CA LYS A 196 -7.88 -17.51 11.86
C LYS A 196 -7.46 -18.60 12.84
N ASP A 197 -8.25 -18.75 13.89
CA ASP A 197 -8.07 -19.75 14.94
C ASP A 197 -9.22 -20.78 14.99
N VAL A 198 -10.29 -20.56 14.23
CA VAL A 198 -11.45 -21.46 14.18
C VAL A 198 -11.86 -21.82 12.75
N LYS A 199 -12.28 -23.08 12.59
CA LYS A 199 -12.78 -23.65 11.34
C LYS A 199 -14.24 -24.08 11.53
N ILE A 200 -15.16 -23.49 10.77
CA ILE A 200 -16.58 -23.85 10.83
C ILE A 200 -16.80 -25.20 10.15
N GLU A 201 -17.47 -26.13 10.81
CA GLU A 201 -17.97 -27.35 10.17
C GLU A 201 -19.49 -27.21 9.88
N PRO A 202 -19.99 -27.73 8.74
CA PRO A 202 -19.30 -28.59 7.77
C PRO A 202 -18.64 -27.85 6.59
N CYS A 203 -18.85 -26.54 6.44
CA CYS A 203 -18.43 -25.77 5.25
C CYS A 203 -16.93 -25.43 5.19
N ARG A 204 -16.20 -25.66 6.28
CA ARG A 204 -14.74 -25.52 6.42
C ARG A 204 -14.17 -24.11 6.25
N HIS A 205 -15.00 -23.07 6.31
CA HIS A 205 -14.52 -21.69 6.33
C HIS A 205 -13.67 -21.40 7.59
N LEU A 206 -12.55 -20.68 7.41
CA LEU A 206 -11.66 -20.27 8.48
C LEU A 206 -11.91 -18.80 8.86
N MET A 207 -12.09 -18.53 10.15
CA MET A 207 -12.27 -17.19 10.71
C MET A 207 -11.71 -17.13 12.13
N CYS A 208 -11.80 -15.98 12.79
CA CYS A 208 -11.42 -15.85 14.20
C CYS A 208 -12.59 -16.19 15.13
N THR A 209 -12.28 -16.70 16.32
CA THR A 209 -13.25 -17.10 17.35
C THR A 209 -14.11 -15.90 17.74
N SER A 210 -13.52 -14.70 17.87
CA SER A 210 -14.29 -13.48 18.20
C SER A 210 -15.38 -13.17 17.18
N CYS A 211 -15.10 -13.29 15.87
CA CYS A 211 -16.12 -13.09 14.84
C CYS A 211 -17.17 -14.19 14.86
N LEU A 212 -16.76 -15.44 15.09
CA LEU A 212 -17.70 -16.56 15.19
C LEU A 212 -18.66 -16.38 16.37
N THR A 213 -18.13 -16.05 17.56
CA THR A 213 -18.94 -15.84 18.77
C THR A 213 -19.83 -14.61 18.66
N ALA A 214 -19.39 -13.54 18.01
CA ALA A 214 -20.22 -12.35 17.80
C ALA A 214 -21.39 -12.58 16.81
N TRP A 215 -21.32 -13.63 15.99
CA TRP A 215 -22.35 -13.99 15.02
C TRP A 215 -23.40 -14.97 15.59
N GLN A 216 -23.08 -15.67 16.68
CA GLN A 216 -23.96 -16.65 17.35
C GLN A 216 -24.88 -15.99 18.38
#